data_AF-A0A3N0ZA89-F1
#
_entry.id   AF-A0A3N0ZA89-F1
#
_cell.length_a   1.000
_cell.length_b   1.000
_cell.length_c   1.000
_cell.angle_alpha   90.00
_cell.angle_beta   90.00
_cell.angle_gamma   90.00
#
_symmetry.space_group_name_H-M   'P 1'
#
loop_
_entity.id
_entity.type
_entity.pdbx_description
1 polymer ?
#
loop_
_entity_poly.entity_id
_entity_poly.type
_entity_poly.pdbx_seq_one_letter_code
_entity_poly.pdbx_strand_id
1 'polypeptide(L)'
;MFLCLSLVSVDECRGLTQETCDIPPVLSQAMESLQDRPVLYKYTLDEFGTARRSAVVRGFIDALTRGGPGGTPRPIEMHSHDPMRYVGDMLAWLHQATASEKEHLEALLKQVTVQGVEENMQEVVGHITEGVCRPLKVRIEQVIIAEPGAVLLYKLSNLLKFYHHTISGIMGTSVSSLLMTIDEMHMLSKKMFFNSLSLHASRLMDKVELPPPDLGPTTSLTQTLSLLREVLASHDSSVLPLDARQADFAQVLSCILDPLLQLCTVSASNLGTADMATYMVNSLYMMKTTLALFEFTDKRLEMLEFQIEAHLDTLINEQATFVLTRAALSHIYSCVQQHTAEQGSTDYRHRC
;
A
#
# COMPACT_ATOMS: atom_id res chain seq x y z
N MET A 1 14.12 38.50 40.25
CA MET A 1 12.84 38.50 39.49
C MET A 1 12.89 37.48 38.36
N PHE A 2 13.80 37.60 37.38
CA PHE A 2 13.89 36.66 36.24
C PHE A 2 14.22 35.20 36.59
N LEU A 3 15.13 34.96 37.56
CA LEU A 3 15.37 33.60 38.07
C LEU A 3 14.16 33.00 38.80
N CYS A 4 13.37 33.82 39.50
CA CYS A 4 12.11 33.37 40.11
C CYS A 4 11.05 33.07 39.04
N LEU A 5 10.93 33.90 38.00
CA LEU A 5 10.02 33.65 36.88
C LEU A 5 10.37 32.36 36.13
N SER A 6 11.66 32.10 35.90
CA SER A 6 12.12 30.86 35.27
C SER A 6 11.90 29.63 36.17
N LEU A 7 12.13 29.74 37.48
CA LEU A 7 11.86 28.64 38.41
C LEU A 7 10.35 28.34 38.53
N VAL A 8 9.51 29.37 38.57
CA VAL A 8 8.05 29.24 38.61
C VAL A 8 7.52 28.66 37.29
N SER A 9 8.01 29.11 36.13
CA SER A 9 7.60 28.56 34.85
C SER A 9 8.02 27.10 34.70
N VAL A 10 9.21 26.72 35.18
CA VAL A 10 9.69 25.33 35.15
C VAL A 10 8.85 24.43 36.07
N ASP A 11 8.52 24.89 37.27
CA ASP A 11 7.69 24.11 38.21
C ASP A 11 6.25 23.95 37.70
N GLU A 12 5.68 24.99 37.09
CA GLU A 12 4.37 24.92 36.41
C GLU A 12 4.42 23.99 35.19
N CYS A 13 5.47 24.05 34.35
CA CYS A 13 5.66 23.13 33.23
C CYS A 13 5.72 21.66 33.68
N ARG A 14 6.38 21.37 34.82
CA ARG A 14 6.42 20.03 35.42
C ARG A 14 5.05 19.55 35.90
N GLY A 15 4.14 20.48 36.20
CA GLY A 15 2.75 20.20 36.57
C GLY A 15 1.83 19.82 35.40
N LEU A 16 2.20 20.14 34.15
CA LEU A 16 1.39 19.92 32.92
C LEU A 16 1.39 18.45 32.45
N THR A 17 1.07 17.56 33.38
CA THR A 17 1.11 16.12 33.20
C THR A 17 -0.22 15.49 32.81
N GLN A 18 -1.29 16.30 32.72
CA GLN A 18 -2.65 15.90 32.40
C GLN A 18 -2.91 15.93 30.88
N GLU A 19 -3.88 15.15 30.40
CA GLU A 19 -4.23 15.06 28.97
C GLU A 19 -4.74 16.40 28.41
N THR A 20 -5.55 17.12 29.17
CA THR A 20 -5.96 18.50 28.88
C THR A 20 -4.97 19.48 29.51
N CYS A 21 -4.20 20.18 28.69
CA CYS A 21 -3.22 21.17 29.14
C CYS A 21 -3.77 22.58 28.90
N ASP A 22 -4.55 23.10 29.84
CA ASP A 22 -4.91 24.53 29.85
C ASP A 22 -3.66 25.34 30.16
N ILE A 23 -3.10 26.01 29.17
CA ILE A 23 -1.90 26.83 29.35
C ILE A 23 -2.31 28.12 30.06
N PRO A 24 -1.85 28.35 31.30
CA PRO A 24 -2.15 29.57 32.02
C PRO A 24 -1.56 30.76 31.24
N PRO A 25 -2.26 31.91 31.20
CA PRO A 25 -1.76 33.10 30.51
C PRO A 25 -0.41 33.59 31.07
N VAL A 26 -0.11 33.26 32.33
CA VAL A 26 1.16 33.56 32.99
C VAL A 26 2.33 32.82 32.32
N LEU A 27 2.16 31.58 31.87
CA LEU A 27 3.21 30.83 31.18
C LEU A 27 3.53 31.46 29.82
N SER A 28 2.52 31.88 29.05
CA SER A 28 2.76 32.58 27.78
C SER A 28 3.47 33.92 27.98
N GLN A 29 3.12 34.69 29.01
CA GLN A 29 3.81 35.94 29.38
C GLN A 29 5.25 35.69 29.87
N ALA A 30 5.47 34.59 30.59
CA ALA A 30 6.80 34.18 31.01
C ALA A 30 7.67 33.84 29.78
N MET A 31 7.13 33.10 28.81
CA MET A 31 7.83 32.79 27.55
C MET A 31 8.16 34.05 26.74
N GLU A 32 7.23 35.01 26.66
CA GLU A 32 7.48 36.33 26.07
C GLU A 32 8.65 37.04 26.77
N SER A 33 8.68 37.05 28.10
CA SER A 33 9.76 37.70 28.87
C SER A 33 11.11 36.97 28.73
N LEU A 34 11.08 35.65 28.54
CA LEU A 34 12.28 34.82 28.43
C LEU A 34 12.90 34.83 27.03
N GLN A 35 12.19 35.29 25.99
CA GLN A 35 12.68 35.26 24.60
C GLN A 35 13.99 36.04 24.40
N ASP A 36 14.26 37.09 25.20
CA ASP A 36 15.51 37.86 25.20
C ASP A 36 16.70 37.14 25.90
N ARG A 37 16.47 35.93 26.41
CA ARG A 37 17.45 35.10 27.14
C ARG A 37 17.43 33.68 26.57
N PRO A 38 18.12 33.44 25.43
CA PRO A 38 18.03 32.19 24.66
C PRO A 38 18.27 30.92 25.48
N VAL A 39 19.19 30.96 26.45
CA VAL A 39 19.50 29.80 27.31
C VAL A 39 18.32 29.42 28.21
N LEU A 40 17.68 30.40 28.86
CA LEU A 40 16.55 30.15 29.76
C LEU A 40 15.28 29.82 28.98
N TYR A 41 15.08 30.47 27.84
CA TYR A 41 14.00 30.16 26.90
C TYR A 41 14.06 28.69 26.45
N LYS A 42 15.23 28.25 25.96
CA LYS A 42 15.43 26.87 25.51
C LYS A 42 15.28 25.87 26.66
N TYR A 43 15.87 26.16 27.82
CA TYR A 43 15.71 25.31 29.01
C TYR A 43 14.25 25.12 29.43
N THR A 44 13.44 26.19 29.37
CA THR A 44 12.01 26.12 29.72
C THR A 44 11.22 25.31 28.69
N LEU A 45 11.54 25.44 27.40
CA LEU A 45 10.97 24.60 26.34
C LEU A 45 11.33 23.12 26.50
N ASP A 46 12.58 22.81 26.86
CA ASP A 46 13.04 21.43 27.07
C ASP A 46 12.31 20.78 28.27
N GLU A 47 12.12 21.53 29.37
CA GLU A 47 11.35 21.06 30.54
C GLU A 47 9.87 20.86 30.20
N PHE A 48 9.26 21.78 29.44
CA PHE A 48 7.90 21.61 28.92
C PHE A 48 7.79 20.33 28.07
N GLY A 49 8.69 20.17 27.09
CA GLY A 49 8.73 19.00 26.23
C GLY A 49 8.90 17.69 27.01
N THR A 50 9.72 17.69 28.06
CA THR A 50 9.93 16.51 28.92
C THR A 50 8.69 16.15 29.74
N ALA A 51 8.01 17.14 30.31
CA ALA A 51 6.76 16.95 31.04
C ALA A 51 5.64 16.41 30.13
N ARG A 52 5.48 17.01 28.95
CA ARG A 52 4.50 16.58 27.94
C ARG A 52 4.82 15.21 27.36
N ARG A 53 6.09 14.88 27.07
CA ARG A 53 6.52 13.53 26.66
C ARG A 53 6.04 12.48 27.67
N SER A 54 6.23 12.74 28.95
CA SER A 54 5.80 11.82 30.01
C SER A 54 4.26 11.68 30.08
N ALA A 55 3.52 12.76 29.82
CA ALA A 55 2.06 12.74 29.73
C ALA A 55 1.58 11.93 28.52
N VAL A 56 2.10 12.21 27.32
CA VAL A 56 1.74 11.53 26.06
C VAL A 56 2.07 10.04 26.11
N VAL A 57 3.22 9.65 26.66
CA VAL A 57 3.56 8.23 26.82
C VAL A 57 2.56 7.52 27.73
N ARG A 58 2.21 8.13 28.88
CA ARG A 58 1.20 7.55 29.78
C ARG A 58 -0.18 7.47 29.11
N GLY A 59 -0.62 8.55 28.46
CA GLY A 59 -1.88 8.58 27.73
C GLY A 59 -1.95 7.50 26.64
N PHE A 60 -0.85 7.26 25.92
CA PHE A 60 -0.81 6.20 24.91
C PHE A 60 -0.95 4.80 25.54
N ILE A 61 -0.25 4.54 26.64
CA ILE A 61 -0.35 3.26 27.36
C ILE A 61 -1.74 3.07 27.98
N ASP A 62 -2.33 4.13 28.54
CA ASP A 62 -3.70 4.09 29.08
C ASP A 62 -4.72 3.84 27.95
N ALA A 63 -4.60 4.50 26.79
CA ALA A 63 -5.45 4.23 25.63
C ALA A 63 -5.32 2.79 25.13
N LEU A 64 -4.10 2.22 25.16
CA LEU A 64 -3.85 0.83 24.79
C LEU A 64 -4.50 -0.17 25.76
N THR A 65 -4.35 0.06 27.06
CA THR A 65 -4.61 -0.96 28.11
C THR A 65 -5.88 -0.74 28.93
N ARG A 66 -6.30 0.52 29.13
CA ARG A 66 -7.45 0.90 29.98
C ARG A 66 -8.60 1.54 29.18
N GLY A 67 -8.29 2.16 28.05
CA GLY A 67 -9.26 2.93 27.28
C GLY A 67 -9.53 4.30 27.90
N GLY A 68 -10.57 4.99 27.41
CA GLY A 68 -10.94 6.32 27.88
C GLY A 68 -11.65 6.34 29.24
N PRO A 69 -11.96 7.54 29.77
CA PRO A 69 -12.62 7.71 31.06
C PRO A 69 -13.91 6.88 31.17
N GLY A 70 -14.02 6.04 32.21
CA GLY A 70 -15.16 5.14 32.37
C GLY A 70 -15.14 3.91 31.43
N GLY A 71 -13.99 3.59 30.82
CA GLY A 71 -13.80 2.45 29.92
C GLY A 71 -14.31 2.69 28.50
N THR A 72 -14.60 3.94 28.14
CA THR A 72 -15.06 4.34 26.80
C THR A 72 -14.21 5.48 26.26
N PRO A 73 -13.64 5.35 25.04
CA PRO A 73 -13.62 4.14 24.21
C PRO A 73 -12.87 2.99 24.89
N ARG A 74 -13.16 1.75 24.50
CA ARG A 74 -12.52 0.55 25.07
C ARG A 74 -11.01 0.55 24.81
N PRO A 75 -10.20 -0.17 25.63
CA PRO A 75 -8.77 -0.34 25.37
C PRO A 75 -8.50 -0.79 23.94
N ILE A 76 -7.52 -0.16 23.27
CA ILE A 76 -7.17 -0.49 21.88
C ILE A 76 -6.71 -1.95 21.76
N GLU A 77 -6.04 -2.51 22.79
CA GLU A 77 -5.58 -3.91 22.81
C GLU A 77 -6.72 -4.93 22.68
N MET A 78 -7.96 -4.57 23.06
CA MET A 78 -9.12 -5.45 22.87
C MET A 78 -9.43 -5.72 21.39
N HIS A 79 -8.93 -4.87 20.49
CA HIS A 79 -9.12 -4.99 19.04
C HIS A 79 -7.96 -5.75 18.36
N SER A 80 -7.02 -6.36 19.10
CA SER A 80 -5.86 -7.04 18.51
C SER A 80 -6.18 -8.17 17.52
N HIS A 81 -7.39 -8.73 17.59
CA HIS A 81 -7.92 -9.74 16.66
C HIS A 81 -8.30 -9.17 15.28
N ASP A 82 -8.45 -7.85 15.16
CA ASP A 82 -8.68 -7.12 13.92
C ASP A 82 -7.47 -6.20 13.65
N PRO A 83 -6.48 -6.67 12.87
CA PRO A 83 -5.25 -5.93 12.61
C PRO A 83 -5.44 -4.52 12.04
N MET A 84 -6.41 -4.33 11.14
CA MET A 84 -6.64 -3.03 10.50
C MET A 84 -7.17 -2.03 11.51
N ARG A 85 -8.14 -2.45 12.32
CA ARG A 85 -8.68 -1.60 13.37
C ARG A 85 -7.65 -1.33 14.45
N TYR A 86 -6.92 -2.35 14.89
CA TYR A 86 -5.92 -2.21 15.95
C TYR A 86 -4.82 -1.23 15.57
N VAL A 87 -4.23 -1.36 14.38
CA VAL A 87 -3.20 -0.44 13.88
C VAL A 87 -3.80 0.94 13.57
N GLY A 88 -5.02 0.99 13.01
CA GLY A 88 -5.73 2.23 12.73
C GLY A 88 -6.02 3.06 13.99
N ASP A 89 -6.52 2.44 15.05
CA ASP A 89 -6.82 3.10 16.32
C ASP A 89 -5.55 3.65 16.98
N MET A 90 -4.42 2.91 16.93
CA MET A 90 -3.13 3.40 17.42
C MET A 90 -2.65 4.64 16.67
N LEU A 91 -2.71 4.62 15.33
CA LEU A 91 -2.28 5.74 14.49
C LEU A 91 -3.22 6.94 14.60
N ALA A 92 -4.53 6.71 14.73
CA ALA A 92 -5.53 7.75 14.96
C ALA A 92 -5.28 8.47 16.29
N TRP A 93 -5.01 7.73 17.36
CA TRP A 93 -4.66 8.30 18.66
C TRP A 93 -3.40 9.15 18.56
N LEU A 94 -2.36 8.67 17.88
CA LEU A 94 -1.12 9.41 17.69
C LEU A 94 -1.30 10.67 16.86
N HIS A 95 -2.09 10.61 15.80
CA HIS A 95 -2.45 11.77 15.00
C HIS A 95 -3.12 12.85 15.85
N GLN A 96 -4.12 12.47 16.65
CA GLN A 96 -4.82 13.39 17.55
C GLN A 96 -3.88 13.97 18.61
N ALA A 97 -3.08 13.13 19.26
CA ALA A 97 -2.11 13.58 20.27
C ALA A 97 -1.10 14.56 19.67
N THR A 98 -0.56 14.28 18.48
CA THR A 98 0.38 15.18 17.80
C THR A 98 -0.25 16.53 17.48
N ALA A 99 -1.51 16.56 17.03
CA ALA A 99 -2.25 17.80 16.80
C ALA A 99 -2.43 18.60 18.10
N SER A 100 -2.86 17.94 19.18
CA SER A 100 -3.07 18.59 20.47
C SER A 100 -1.76 19.15 21.06
N GLU A 101 -0.64 18.44 20.96
CA GLU A 101 0.66 18.96 21.44
C GLU A 101 1.13 20.17 20.64
N LYS A 102 0.85 20.22 19.33
CA LYS A 102 1.11 21.39 18.52
C LYS A 102 0.25 22.58 18.97
N GLU A 103 -1.06 22.38 19.19
CA GLU A 103 -1.96 23.42 19.69
C GLU A 103 -1.53 23.95 21.07
N HIS A 104 -1.07 23.07 21.96
CA HIS A 104 -0.50 23.49 23.25
C HIS A 104 0.74 24.37 23.03
N LEU A 105 1.67 23.99 22.16
CA LEU A 105 2.84 24.83 21.88
C LEU A 105 2.48 26.17 21.24
N GLU A 106 1.50 26.20 20.34
CA GLU A 106 0.97 27.43 19.74
C GLU A 106 0.40 28.38 20.81
N ALA A 107 -0.35 27.84 21.78
CA ALA A 107 -0.87 28.62 22.89
C ALA A 107 0.25 29.09 23.85
N LEU A 108 1.25 28.25 24.13
CA LEU A 108 2.38 28.59 25.00
C LEU A 108 3.23 29.72 24.39
N LEU A 109 3.49 29.65 23.09
CA LEU A 109 4.38 30.57 22.38
C LEU A 109 3.65 31.72 21.67
N LYS A 110 2.34 31.87 21.89
CA LYS A 110 1.49 32.89 21.23
C LYS A 110 2.04 34.33 21.29
N GLN A 111 2.76 34.69 22.35
CA GLN A 111 3.31 36.04 22.58
C GLN A 111 4.80 36.15 22.20
N VAL A 112 5.42 35.06 21.74
CA VAL A 112 6.83 35.01 21.40
C VAL A 112 7.04 35.47 19.95
N THR A 113 7.98 36.38 19.73
CA THR A 113 8.19 37.05 18.43
C THR A 113 9.56 36.79 17.81
N VAL A 114 10.42 36.03 18.48
CA VAL A 114 11.75 35.68 17.97
C VAL A 114 11.66 34.86 16.67
N GLN A 115 12.65 35.00 15.80
CA GLN A 115 12.75 34.18 14.60
C GLN A 115 13.02 32.72 14.98
N GLY A 116 12.42 31.76 14.26
CA GLY A 116 12.61 30.33 14.49
C GLY A 116 11.67 29.70 15.54
N VAL A 117 10.60 30.38 15.96
CA VAL A 117 9.57 29.80 16.86
C VAL A 117 8.97 28.53 16.27
N GLU A 118 8.64 28.54 14.99
CA GLU A 118 8.08 27.37 14.30
C GLU A 118 9.04 26.17 14.32
N GLU A 119 10.33 26.38 14.10
CA GLU A 119 11.36 25.32 14.17
C GLU A 119 11.47 24.76 15.58
N ASN A 120 11.49 25.63 16.60
CA ASN A 120 11.51 25.20 18.00
C ASN A 120 10.27 24.38 18.37
N MET A 121 9.08 24.79 17.89
CA MET A 121 7.86 24.03 18.11
C MET A 121 7.95 22.64 17.48
N GLN A 122 8.40 22.56 16.24
CA GLN A 122 8.57 21.29 15.54
C GLN A 122 9.57 20.37 16.26
N GLU A 123 10.69 20.90 16.74
CA GLU A 123 11.66 20.15 17.57
C GLU A 123 11.03 19.62 18.86
N VAL A 124 10.26 20.44 19.57
CA VAL A 124 9.62 20.03 20.83
C VAL A 124 8.52 19.00 20.60
N VAL A 125 7.68 19.13 19.58
CA VAL A 125 6.69 18.09 19.21
C VAL A 125 7.41 16.79 18.82
N GLY A 126 8.53 16.88 18.08
CA GLY A 126 9.41 15.75 17.79
C GLY A 126 9.87 15.03 19.05
N HIS A 127 10.39 15.77 20.03
CA HIS A 127 10.83 15.23 21.31
C HIS A 127 9.68 14.61 22.13
N ILE A 128 8.50 15.23 22.14
CA ILE A 128 7.32 14.71 22.86
C ILE A 128 6.86 13.37 22.25
N THR A 129 6.76 13.31 20.93
CA THR A 129 6.29 12.10 20.20
C THR A 129 7.32 10.98 20.15
N GLU A 130 8.60 11.26 20.40
CA GLU A 130 9.66 10.24 20.45
C GLU A 130 9.39 9.16 21.51
N GLY A 131 8.72 9.52 22.62
CA GLY A 131 8.42 8.59 23.71
C GLY A 131 7.51 7.42 23.33
N VAL A 132 6.65 7.59 22.33
CA VAL A 132 5.66 6.59 21.91
C VAL A 132 6.13 5.71 20.75
N CYS A 133 7.27 6.02 20.12
CA CYS A 133 7.82 5.27 19.00
C CYS A 133 8.06 3.79 19.31
N ARG A 134 8.71 3.49 20.44
CA ARG A 134 9.02 2.11 20.84
C ARG A 134 7.77 1.25 21.07
N PRO A 135 6.78 1.65 21.92
CA PRO A 135 5.58 0.83 22.14
C PRO A 135 4.71 0.71 20.89
N LEU A 136 4.71 1.72 20.00
CA LEU A 136 4.04 1.65 18.69
C LEU A 136 4.71 0.60 17.79
N LYS A 137 6.03 0.72 17.60
CA LYS A 137 6.83 -0.15 16.73
C LYS A 137 6.63 -1.62 17.07
N VAL A 138 6.80 -1.99 18.35
CA VAL A 138 6.67 -3.39 18.80
C VAL A 138 5.30 -3.98 18.46
N ARG A 139 4.22 -3.22 18.65
CA ARG A 139 2.85 -3.69 18.40
C ARG A 139 2.55 -3.85 16.91
N ILE A 140 2.94 -2.87 16.10
CA ILE A 140 2.73 -2.94 14.64
C ILE A 140 3.59 -4.04 14.03
N GLU A 141 4.85 -4.16 14.47
CA GLU A 141 5.77 -5.19 14.03
C GLU A 141 5.23 -6.59 14.33
N GLN A 142 4.69 -6.83 15.54
CA GLN A 142 4.04 -8.10 15.89
C GLN A 142 2.87 -8.44 14.97
N VAL A 143 2.05 -7.46 14.61
CA VAL A 143 0.92 -7.65 13.67
C VAL A 143 1.42 -8.05 12.29
N ILE A 144 2.48 -7.39 11.80
CA ILE A 144 3.05 -7.66 10.47
C ILE A 144 3.74 -9.04 10.44
N ILE A 145 4.50 -9.38 11.48
CA ILE A 145 5.24 -10.66 11.59
C ILE A 145 4.29 -11.85 11.81
N ALA A 146 3.07 -11.63 12.30
CA ALA A 146 2.06 -12.70 12.39
C ALA A 146 1.55 -13.20 11.02
N GLU A 147 2.07 -12.68 9.92
CA GLU A 147 1.77 -13.08 8.53
C GLU A 147 0.26 -13.16 8.22
N PRO A 148 -0.50 -12.07 8.41
CA PRO A 148 -1.97 -12.13 8.32
C PRO A 148 -2.51 -12.20 6.87
N GLY A 149 -1.64 -12.43 5.88
CA GLY A 149 -1.97 -12.55 4.46
C GLY A 149 -1.64 -11.32 3.62
N ALA A 150 -1.40 -11.52 2.32
CA ALA A 150 -0.95 -10.48 1.40
C ALA A 150 -1.92 -9.28 1.31
N VAL A 151 -3.23 -9.53 1.22
CA VAL A 151 -4.24 -8.45 1.15
C VAL A 151 -4.18 -7.56 2.38
N LEU A 152 -4.04 -8.15 3.57
CA LEU A 152 -4.00 -7.38 4.81
C LEU A 152 -2.69 -6.61 4.97
N LEU A 153 -1.56 -7.23 4.65
CA LEU A 153 -0.24 -6.56 4.63
C LEU A 153 -0.22 -5.36 3.68
N TYR A 154 -0.90 -5.47 2.54
CA TYR A 154 -1.04 -4.37 1.60
C TYR A 154 -1.92 -3.23 2.14
N LYS A 155 -3.07 -3.57 2.73
CA LYS A 155 -3.95 -2.58 3.39
C LYS A 155 -3.25 -1.87 4.56
N LEU A 156 -2.52 -2.61 5.40
CA LEU A 156 -1.73 -2.05 6.49
C LEU A 156 -0.62 -1.11 5.98
N SER A 157 0.05 -1.50 4.90
CA SER A 157 1.06 -0.66 4.24
C SER A 157 0.47 0.68 3.79
N ASN A 158 -0.72 0.66 3.17
CA ASN A 158 -1.43 1.88 2.74
C ASN A 158 -1.88 2.74 3.94
N LEU A 159 -2.37 2.11 5.01
CA LEU A 159 -2.78 2.78 6.24
C LEU A 159 -1.61 3.51 6.91
N LEU A 160 -0.46 2.84 7.04
CA LEU A 160 0.77 3.43 7.59
C LEU A 160 1.23 4.63 6.76
N LYS A 161 1.20 4.48 5.43
CA LYS A 161 1.59 5.55 4.50
C LYS A 161 0.65 6.75 4.56
N PHE A 162 -0.66 6.51 4.69
CA PHE A 162 -1.65 7.56 4.92
C PHE A 162 -1.35 8.36 6.18
N TYR A 163 -1.22 7.68 7.33
CA TYR A 163 -0.94 8.36 8.59
C TYR A 163 0.44 9.02 8.65
N HIS A 164 1.45 8.45 7.99
CA HIS A 164 2.73 9.12 7.80
C HIS A 164 2.54 10.49 7.13
N HIS A 165 1.78 10.54 6.02
CA HIS A 165 1.50 11.79 5.32
C HIS A 165 0.69 12.78 6.18
N THR A 166 -0.38 12.30 6.84
CA THR A 166 -1.23 13.15 7.69
C THR A 166 -0.45 13.75 8.86
N ILE A 167 0.34 12.93 9.58
CA ILE A 167 1.14 13.40 10.72
C ILE A 167 2.28 14.30 10.25
N SER A 168 2.89 14.02 9.09
CA SER A 168 3.92 14.87 8.51
C SER A 168 3.41 16.29 8.23
N GLY A 169 2.15 16.45 7.82
CA GLY A 169 1.53 17.76 7.65
C GLY A 169 1.45 18.59 8.95
N ILE A 170 1.40 17.92 10.11
CA ILE A 170 1.37 18.59 11.43
C ILE A 170 2.79 18.95 11.88
N MET A 171 3.73 18.01 11.74
CA MET A 171 5.12 18.12 12.24
C MET A 171 6.03 19.00 11.36
N GLY A 172 5.58 19.38 10.16
CA GLY A 172 6.33 20.25 9.26
C GLY A 172 7.57 19.58 8.66
N THR A 173 8.66 20.34 8.53
CA THR A 173 9.89 19.91 7.85
C THR A 173 10.91 19.24 8.77
N SER A 174 10.66 19.23 10.08
CA SER A 174 11.56 18.61 11.05
C SER A 174 11.64 17.08 10.90
N VAL A 175 12.83 16.52 11.07
CA VAL A 175 13.00 15.07 11.11
C VAL A 175 12.45 14.55 12.43
N SER A 176 11.32 13.84 12.35
CA SER A 176 10.66 13.24 13.51
C SER A 176 10.95 11.75 13.62
N SER A 177 11.37 11.31 14.81
CA SER A 177 11.51 9.87 15.11
C SER A 177 10.19 9.10 14.95
N LEU A 178 9.04 9.76 15.16
CA LEU A 178 7.74 9.14 14.95
C LEU A 178 7.50 8.84 13.46
N LEU A 179 7.77 9.82 12.58
CA LEU A 179 7.63 9.63 11.14
C LEU A 179 8.58 8.55 10.62
N MET A 180 9.84 8.55 11.06
CA MET A 180 10.79 7.48 10.74
C MET A 180 10.28 6.11 11.21
N THR A 181 9.70 6.02 12.41
CA THR A 181 9.13 4.77 12.93
C THR A 181 7.95 4.28 12.07
N ILE A 182 7.05 5.17 11.67
CA ILE A 182 5.92 4.81 10.81
C ILE A 182 6.41 4.37 9.41
N ASP A 183 7.40 5.06 8.85
CA ASP A 183 7.99 4.69 7.56
C ASP A 183 8.72 3.34 7.62
N GLU A 184 9.47 3.07 8.70
CA GLU A 184 10.08 1.75 8.93
C GLU A 184 9.02 0.63 8.95
N MET A 185 7.89 0.85 9.62
CA MET A 185 6.78 -0.11 9.65
C MET A 185 6.11 -0.24 8.28
N HIS A 186 5.97 0.86 7.54
CA HIS A 186 5.46 0.85 6.17
C HIS A 186 6.35 -0.03 5.26
N MET A 187 7.67 0.19 5.30
CA MET A 187 8.63 -0.59 4.53
C MET A 187 8.65 -2.07 4.93
N LEU A 188 8.53 -2.37 6.24
CA LEU A 188 8.40 -3.75 6.71
C LEU A 188 7.12 -4.41 6.17
N SER A 189 5.97 -3.74 6.25
CA SER A 189 4.69 -4.26 5.72
C SER A 189 4.76 -4.50 4.22
N LYS A 190 5.33 -3.55 3.47
CA LYS A 190 5.53 -3.66 2.01
C LYS A 190 6.44 -4.82 1.65
N LYS A 191 7.55 -4.99 2.37
CA LYS A 191 8.48 -6.12 2.19
C LYS A 191 7.80 -7.46 2.46
N MET A 192 7.08 -7.57 3.58
CA MET A 192 6.36 -8.80 3.92
C MET A 192 5.27 -9.13 2.91
N PHE A 193 4.56 -8.12 2.40
CA PHE A 193 3.59 -8.28 1.32
C PHE A 193 4.22 -8.89 0.05
N PHE A 194 5.31 -8.32 -0.45
CA PHE A 194 5.98 -8.85 -1.65
C PHE A 194 6.60 -10.23 -1.41
N ASN A 195 7.12 -10.50 -0.22
CA ASN A 195 7.56 -11.84 0.16
C ASN A 195 6.40 -12.85 0.12
N SER A 196 5.23 -12.48 0.64
CA SER A 196 4.03 -13.32 0.62
C SER A 196 3.55 -13.59 -0.81
N LEU A 197 3.56 -12.57 -1.70
CA LEU A 197 3.21 -12.75 -3.11
C LEU A 197 4.22 -13.64 -3.84
N SER A 198 5.52 -13.41 -3.60
CA SER A 198 6.59 -14.21 -4.23
C SER A 198 6.53 -15.67 -3.80
N LEU A 199 6.23 -15.93 -2.52
CA LEU A 199 6.02 -17.28 -1.99
C LEU A 199 4.75 -17.94 -2.56
N HIS A 200 3.68 -17.17 -2.74
CA HIS A 200 2.48 -17.65 -3.41
C HIS A 200 2.80 -18.04 -4.86
N ALA A 201 3.49 -17.17 -5.59
CA ALA A 201 3.92 -17.42 -6.97
C ALA A 201 4.85 -18.64 -7.10
N SER A 202 5.80 -18.82 -6.18
CA SER A 202 6.70 -19.98 -6.22
C SER A 202 5.94 -21.28 -5.98
N ARG A 203 4.99 -21.30 -5.04
CA ARG A 203 4.15 -22.48 -4.75
C ARG A 203 3.29 -22.91 -5.94
N LEU A 204 2.86 -21.97 -6.78
CA LEU A 204 2.13 -22.29 -8.02
C LEU A 204 2.99 -23.13 -8.97
N MET A 205 4.30 -22.88 -8.99
CA MET A 205 5.24 -23.57 -9.88
C MET A 205 5.69 -24.94 -9.34
N ASP A 206 5.55 -25.22 -8.04
CA ASP A 206 5.96 -26.50 -7.43
C ASP A 206 5.11 -27.69 -7.91
N LYS A 207 3.82 -27.44 -8.16
CA LYS A 207 2.87 -28.45 -8.68
C LYS A 207 1.92 -27.79 -9.67
N VAL A 208 2.32 -27.79 -10.93
CA VAL A 208 1.51 -27.25 -12.03
C VAL A 208 0.28 -28.13 -12.25
N GLU A 209 -0.90 -27.55 -12.06
CA GLU A 209 -2.18 -28.17 -12.36
C GLU A 209 -2.32 -28.36 -13.88
N LEU A 210 -2.78 -29.54 -14.30
CA LEU A 210 -3.05 -29.79 -15.71
C LEU A 210 -4.32 -29.05 -16.16
N PRO A 211 -4.44 -28.70 -17.43
CA PRO A 211 -5.64 -28.07 -17.97
C PRO A 211 -6.87 -28.97 -17.72
N PRO A 212 -8.01 -28.40 -17.31
CA PRO A 212 -9.24 -29.15 -17.14
C PRO A 212 -9.78 -29.66 -18.50
N PRO A 213 -10.66 -30.68 -18.52
CA PRO A 213 -11.17 -31.27 -19.75
C PRO A 213 -11.96 -30.32 -20.66
N ASP A 214 -12.51 -29.25 -20.09
CA ASP A 214 -13.21 -28.18 -20.81
C ASP A 214 -12.25 -27.12 -21.39
N LEU A 215 -10.94 -27.27 -21.18
CA LEU A 215 -9.89 -26.32 -21.55
C LEU A 215 -10.12 -24.92 -20.95
N GLY A 216 -10.84 -24.84 -19.83
CA GLY A 216 -11.00 -23.63 -19.04
C GLY A 216 -9.76 -23.27 -18.22
N PRO A 217 -9.73 -22.09 -17.59
CA PRO A 217 -8.70 -21.71 -16.62
C PRO A 217 -8.61 -22.71 -15.46
N THR A 218 -7.39 -23.01 -14.99
CA THR A 218 -7.17 -23.86 -13.82
C THR A 218 -7.66 -23.20 -12.53
N THR A 219 -7.98 -24.00 -11.51
CA THR A 219 -8.45 -23.47 -10.22
C THR A 219 -7.40 -22.60 -9.55
N SER A 220 -6.12 -23.01 -9.67
CA SER A 220 -4.96 -22.25 -9.20
C SER A 220 -4.86 -20.86 -9.83
N LEU A 221 -5.15 -20.74 -11.13
CA LEU A 221 -5.18 -19.47 -11.84
C LEU A 221 -6.32 -18.58 -11.34
N THR A 222 -7.55 -19.11 -11.26
CA THR A 222 -8.72 -18.36 -10.80
C THR A 222 -8.54 -17.83 -9.38
N GLN A 223 -8.02 -18.65 -8.46
CA GLN A 223 -7.76 -18.25 -7.08
C GLN A 223 -6.71 -17.13 -6.98
N THR A 224 -5.63 -17.25 -7.76
CA THR A 224 -4.57 -16.22 -7.76
C THR A 224 -5.04 -14.90 -8.37
N LEU A 225 -5.88 -14.95 -9.41
CA LEU A 225 -6.52 -13.75 -9.96
C LEU A 225 -7.50 -13.11 -8.99
N SER A 226 -8.23 -13.90 -8.19
CA SER A 226 -9.07 -13.37 -7.10
C SER A 226 -8.23 -12.63 -6.06
N LEU A 227 -7.11 -13.22 -5.62
CA LEU A 227 -6.16 -12.57 -4.70
C LEU A 227 -5.63 -11.26 -5.29
N LEU A 228 -5.20 -11.27 -6.55
CA LEU A 228 -4.72 -10.07 -7.23
C LEU A 228 -5.81 -9.00 -7.26
N ARG A 229 -7.05 -9.37 -7.60
CA ARG A 229 -8.18 -8.45 -7.63
C ARG A 229 -8.43 -7.80 -6.26
N GLU A 230 -8.37 -8.57 -5.17
CA GLU A 230 -8.54 -8.05 -3.82
C GLU A 230 -7.43 -7.06 -3.42
N VAL A 231 -6.17 -7.36 -3.80
CA VAL A 231 -5.03 -6.46 -3.59
C VAL A 231 -5.22 -5.16 -4.35
N LEU A 232 -5.52 -5.23 -5.66
CA LEU A 232 -5.69 -4.03 -6.50
C LEU A 232 -6.91 -3.19 -6.08
N ALA A 233 -8.02 -3.83 -5.71
CA ALA A 233 -9.22 -3.13 -5.23
C ALA A 233 -8.99 -2.39 -3.90
N SER A 234 -8.06 -2.87 -3.06
CA SER A 234 -7.72 -2.19 -1.81
C SER A 234 -6.89 -0.90 -2.01
N HIS A 235 -6.53 -0.58 -3.25
CA HIS A 235 -5.80 0.63 -3.60
C HIS A 235 -6.69 1.86 -3.80
N ASP A 236 -7.99 1.71 -4.10
CA ASP A 236 -8.90 2.83 -4.41
C ASP A 236 -9.03 3.86 -3.27
N SER A 237 -8.68 3.48 -2.04
CA SER A 237 -8.67 4.35 -0.85
C SER A 237 -7.33 5.05 -0.57
N SER A 238 -6.32 4.90 -1.43
CA SER A 238 -4.95 5.37 -1.18
C SER A 238 -4.71 6.81 -1.64
N VAL A 239 -4.17 7.67 -0.77
CA VAL A 239 -3.97 9.13 -0.99
C VAL A 239 -2.67 9.44 -1.76
N LEU A 240 -2.21 8.51 -2.61
CA LEU A 240 -0.89 8.61 -3.23
C LEU A 240 -0.87 9.42 -4.53
N PRO A 241 0.24 10.15 -4.81
CA PRO A 241 0.50 10.71 -6.12
C PRO A 241 0.42 9.64 -7.21
N LEU A 242 -0.13 10.00 -8.37
CA LEU A 242 -0.39 9.09 -9.49
C LEU A 242 0.84 8.24 -9.88
N ASP A 243 2.01 8.86 -9.97
CA ASP A 243 3.25 8.17 -10.39
C ASP A 243 3.68 7.07 -9.40
N ALA A 244 3.56 7.35 -8.10
CA ALA A 244 3.89 6.37 -7.07
C ALA A 244 2.89 5.21 -7.05
N ARG A 245 1.62 5.48 -7.36
CA ARG A 245 0.60 4.43 -7.53
C ARG A 245 0.93 3.54 -8.72
N GLN A 246 1.23 4.15 -9.86
CA GLN A 246 1.56 3.42 -11.08
C GLN A 246 2.77 2.50 -10.90
N ALA A 247 3.83 2.97 -10.22
CA ALA A 247 5.03 2.18 -9.95
C ALA A 247 4.72 0.97 -9.04
N ASP A 248 3.94 1.17 -7.97
CA ASP A 248 3.56 0.10 -7.06
C ASP A 248 2.66 -0.94 -7.76
N PHE A 249 1.71 -0.51 -8.59
CA PHE A 249 0.90 -1.39 -9.44
C PHE A 249 1.77 -2.23 -10.37
N ALA A 250 2.71 -1.60 -11.09
CA ALA A 250 3.57 -2.30 -12.03
C ALA A 250 4.41 -3.41 -11.34
N GLN A 251 4.88 -3.16 -10.12
CA GLN A 251 5.59 -4.17 -9.32
C GLN A 251 4.69 -5.33 -8.90
N VAL A 252 3.48 -5.05 -8.38
CA VAL A 252 2.52 -6.10 -7.98
C VAL A 252 2.12 -6.96 -9.18
N LEU A 253 1.79 -6.32 -10.31
CA LEU A 253 1.42 -7.01 -11.54
C LEU A 253 2.55 -7.90 -12.04
N SER A 254 3.79 -7.42 -12.06
CA SER A 254 4.93 -8.23 -12.52
C SER A 254 5.21 -9.41 -11.58
N CYS A 255 5.05 -9.23 -10.27
CA CYS A 255 5.25 -10.29 -9.28
C CYS A 255 4.25 -11.45 -9.43
N ILE A 256 3.05 -11.20 -9.96
CA ILE A 256 1.98 -12.22 -10.06
C ILE A 256 1.70 -12.65 -11.50
N LEU A 257 1.59 -11.72 -12.46
CA LEU A 257 1.24 -12.06 -13.83
C LEU A 257 2.33 -12.86 -14.53
N ASP A 258 3.60 -12.51 -14.33
CA ASP A 258 4.70 -13.20 -15.03
C ASP A 258 4.77 -14.69 -14.61
N PRO A 259 4.69 -15.05 -13.31
CA PRO A 259 4.53 -16.44 -12.88
C PRO A 259 3.26 -17.12 -13.38
N LEU A 260 2.12 -16.41 -13.44
CA LEU A 260 0.88 -16.99 -13.95
C LEU A 260 0.94 -17.31 -15.46
N LEU A 261 1.57 -16.45 -16.26
CA LEU A 261 1.79 -16.70 -17.68
C LEU A 261 2.68 -17.92 -17.90
N GLN A 262 3.74 -18.04 -17.09
CA GLN A 262 4.61 -19.21 -17.09
C GLN A 262 3.86 -20.47 -16.68
N LEU A 263 3.03 -20.39 -15.63
CA LEU A 263 2.17 -21.49 -15.17
C LEU A 263 1.26 -21.99 -16.29
N CYS A 264 0.57 -21.09 -16.99
CA CYS A 264 -0.30 -21.45 -18.12
C CYS A 264 0.49 -22.14 -19.23
N THR A 265 1.65 -21.61 -19.59
CA THR A 265 2.52 -22.18 -20.63
C THR A 265 2.97 -23.60 -20.27
N VAL A 266 3.41 -23.82 -19.03
CA VAL A 266 3.86 -25.14 -18.57
C VAL A 266 2.69 -26.11 -18.48
N SER A 267 1.53 -25.67 -17.99
CA SER A 267 0.31 -26.47 -17.91
C SER A 267 -0.14 -26.96 -19.30
N ALA A 268 -0.05 -26.09 -20.32
CA ALA A 268 -0.46 -26.39 -21.69
C ALA A 268 0.54 -27.28 -22.47
N SER A 269 1.75 -27.51 -21.94
CA SER A 269 2.86 -28.13 -22.68
C SER A 269 2.60 -29.54 -23.22
N ASN A 270 1.66 -30.28 -22.63
CA ASN A 270 1.31 -31.65 -23.02
C ASN A 270 0.06 -31.73 -23.93
N LEU A 271 -0.55 -30.60 -24.28
CA LEU A 271 -1.72 -30.55 -25.13
C LEU A 271 -1.37 -30.54 -26.62
N GLY A 272 -2.29 -31.01 -27.47
CA GLY A 272 -2.20 -30.79 -28.92
C GLY A 272 -2.34 -29.30 -29.27
N THR A 273 -1.85 -28.89 -30.44
CA THR A 273 -1.77 -27.47 -30.84
C THR A 273 -3.09 -26.71 -30.68
N ALA A 274 -4.21 -27.30 -31.13
CA ALA A 274 -5.53 -26.69 -31.03
C ALA A 274 -6.03 -26.59 -29.58
N ASP A 275 -5.85 -27.64 -28.77
CA ASP A 275 -6.28 -27.66 -27.37
C ASP A 275 -5.44 -26.71 -26.52
N MET A 276 -4.12 -26.67 -26.75
CA MET A 276 -3.18 -25.72 -26.16
C MET A 276 -3.61 -24.28 -26.47
N ALA A 277 -3.86 -23.96 -27.75
CA ALA A 277 -4.29 -22.63 -28.15
C ALA A 277 -5.62 -22.23 -27.48
N THR A 278 -6.58 -23.15 -27.42
CA THR A 278 -7.88 -22.92 -26.76
C THR A 278 -7.71 -22.63 -25.26
N TYR A 279 -6.93 -23.45 -24.56
CA TYR A 279 -6.66 -23.26 -23.13
C TYR A 279 -5.94 -21.94 -22.84
N MET A 280 -4.94 -21.60 -23.66
CA MET A 280 -4.21 -20.32 -23.52
C MET A 280 -5.14 -19.13 -23.75
N VAL A 281 -5.97 -19.13 -24.80
CA VAL A 281 -6.95 -18.06 -25.04
C VAL A 281 -7.88 -17.89 -23.84
N ASN A 282 -8.46 -18.97 -23.33
CA ASN A 282 -9.38 -18.90 -22.18
C ASN A 282 -8.70 -18.35 -20.92
N SER A 283 -7.47 -18.79 -20.64
CA SER A 283 -6.69 -18.38 -19.49
C SER A 283 -6.25 -16.91 -19.56
N LEU A 284 -5.71 -16.50 -20.71
CA LEU A 284 -5.26 -15.13 -20.96
C LEU A 284 -6.44 -14.15 -20.97
N TYR A 285 -7.58 -14.56 -21.53
CA TYR A 285 -8.80 -13.75 -21.52
C TYR A 285 -9.31 -13.50 -20.09
N MET A 286 -9.26 -14.52 -19.22
CA MET A 286 -9.59 -14.35 -17.80
C MET A 286 -8.65 -13.35 -17.10
N MET A 287 -7.35 -13.41 -17.38
CA MET A 287 -6.39 -12.42 -16.87
C MET A 287 -6.74 -11.01 -17.38
N LYS A 288 -6.98 -10.86 -18.68
CA LYS A 288 -7.29 -9.58 -19.33
C LYS A 288 -8.54 -8.95 -18.72
N THR A 289 -9.63 -9.70 -18.62
CA THR A 289 -10.90 -9.21 -18.05
C THR A 289 -10.77 -8.84 -16.58
N THR A 290 -9.93 -9.54 -15.81
CA THR A 290 -9.63 -9.19 -14.42
C THR A 290 -8.90 -7.86 -14.31
N LEU A 291 -7.90 -7.63 -15.17
CA LEU A 291 -7.09 -6.41 -15.17
C LEU A 291 -7.82 -5.20 -15.74
N ALA A 292 -8.74 -5.40 -16.69
CA ALA A 292 -9.50 -4.34 -17.34
C ALA A 292 -10.37 -3.51 -16.38
N LEU A 293 -10.57 -3.98 -15.14
CA LEU A 293 -11.30 -3.27 -14.09
C LEU A 293 -10.45 -2.20 -13.38
N PHE A 294 -9.14 -2.16 -13.61
CA PHE A 294 -8.20 -1.35 -12.85
C PHE A 294 -7.39 -0.40 -13.74
N GLU A 295 -7.14 0.80 -13.22
CA GLU A 295 -6.25 1.78 -13.86
C GLU A 295 -4.80 1.30 -13.89
N PHE A 296 -3.97 1.90 -14.75
CA PHE A 296 -2.53 1.61 -14.89
C PHE A 296 -2.18 0.20 -15.40
N THR A 297 -3.15 -0.52 -15.96
CA THR A 297 -2.97 -1.88 -16.50
C THR A 297 -2.76 -1.94 -18.01
N ASP A 298 -2.82 -0.80 -18.72
CA ASP A 298 -2.85 -0.71 -20.20
C ASP A 298 -1.74 -1.54 -20.88
N LYS A 299 -0.49 -1.36 -20.44
CA LYS A 299 0.66 -2.10 -21.01
C LYS A 299 0.51 -3.62 -20.89
N ARG A 300 -0.08 -4.10 -19.78
CA ARG A 300 -0.30 -5.52 -19.55
C ARG A 300 -1.52 -6.01 -20.33
N LEU A 301 -2.56 -5.18 -20.48
CA LEU A 301 -3.72 -5.48 -21.32
C LEU A 301 -3.33 -5.63 -22.80
N GLU A 302 -2.53 -4.71 -23.34
CA GLU A 302 -2.01 -4.78 -24.71
C GLU A 302 -1.17 -6.04 -24.93
N MET A 303 -0.28 -6.36 -24.00
CA MET A 303 0.53 -7.59 -24.05
C MET A 303 -0.33 -8.86 -24.04
N LEU A 304 -1.35 -8.92 -23.19
CA LEU A 304 -2.27 -10.06 -23.12
C LEU A 304 -3.08 -10.17 -24.41
N GLU A 305 -3.53 -9.05 -24.98
CA GLU A 305 -4.29 -9.06 -26.23
C GLU A 305 -3.48 -9.61 -27.39
N PHE A 306 -2.24 -9.15 -27.54
CA PHE A 306 -1.36 -9.66 -28.59
C PHE A 306 -1.14 -11.19 -28.48
N GLN A 307 -0.99 -11.70 -27.26
CA GLN A 307 -0.87 -13.15 -27.04
C GLN A 307 -2.18 -13.90 -27.34
N ILE A 308 -3.33 -13.33 -26.99
CA ILE A 308 -4.65 -13.90 -27.29
C ILE A 308 -4.84 -14.01 -28.81
N GLU A 309 -4.56 -12.94 -29.57
CA GLU A 309 -4.65 -12.93 -31.03
C GLU A 309 -3.74 -13.99 -31.67
N ALA A 310 -2.49 -14.09 -31.22
CA ALA A 310 -1.56 -15.10 -31.74
C ALA A 310 -2.04 -16.55 -31.51
N HIS A 311 -2.62 -16.84 -30.34
CA HIS A 311 -3.19 -18.15 -30.08
C HIS A 311 -4.50 -18.39 -30.85
N LEU A 312 -5.32 -17.36 -31.05
CA LEU A 312 -6.51 -17.44 -31.91
C LEU A 312 -6.13 -17.78 -33.37
N ASP A 313 -5.13 -17.11 -33.93
CA ASP A 313 -4.64 -17.40 -35.28
C ASP A 313 -4.13 -18.84 -35.40
N THR A 314 -3.41 -19.32 -34.38
CA THR A 314 -2.95 -20.71 -34.31
C THR A 314 -4.14 -21.68 -34.34
N LEU A 315 -5.17 -21.43 -33.52
CA LEU A 315 -6.37 -22.26 -33.46
C LEU A 315 -7.14 -22.24 -34.78
N ILE A 316 -7.32 -21.06 -35.39
CA ILE A 316 -8.00 -20.89 -36.67
C ILE A 316 -7.28 -21.69 -37.76
N ASN A 317 -5.95 -21.59 -37.85
CA ASN A 317 -5.16 -22.30 -38.85
C ASN A 317 -5.23 -23.81 -38.69
N GLU A 318 -5.11 -24.33 -37.47
CA GLU A 318 -5.21 -25.77 -37.19
C GLU A 318 -6.60 -26.33 -37.51
N GLN A 319 -7.66 -25.63 -37.09
CA GLN A 319 -9.03 -26.07 -37.35
C GLN A 319 -9.40 -25.96 -38.83
N ALA A 320 -8.98 -24.88 -39.51
CA ALA A 320 -9.17 -24.74 -40.96
C ALA A 320 -8.47 -25.87 -41.71
N THR A 321 -7.22 -26.19 -41.33
CA THR A 321 -6.46 -27.29 -41.92
C THR A 321 -7.16 -28.63 -41.70
N PHE A 322 -7.60 -28.91 -40.47
CA PHE A 322 -8.34 -30.13 -40.14
C PHE A 322 -9.62 -30.29 -40.98
N VAL A 323 -10.42 -29.23 -41.09
CA VAL A 323 -11.66 -29.23 -41.87
C VAL A 323 -11.37 -29.41 -43.37
N LEU A 324 -10.40 -28.67 -43.91
CA LEU A 324 -10.03 -28.75 -45.33
C LEU A 324 -9.51 -30.14 -45.70
N THR A 325 -8.70 -30.75 -44.84
CA THR A 325 -8.18 -32.12 -45.06
C THR A 325 -9.30 -33.14 -45.00
N ARG A 326 -10.20 -33.03 -44.03
CA ARG A 326 -11.33 -33.95 -43.89
C ARG A 326 -12.37 -33.80 -45.01
N ALA A 327 -12.52 -32.60 -45.57
CA ALA A 327 -13.37 -32.34 -46.73
C ALA A 327 -12.69 -32.68 -48.08
N ALA A 328 -11.42 -33.13 -48.06
CA ALA A 328 -10.57 -33.31 -49.26
C ALA A 328 -10.41 -32.04 -50.12
N LEU A 329 -10.60 -30.87 -49.53
CA LEU A 329 -10.52 -29.56 -50.20
C LEU A 329 -9.14 -28.89 -50.05
N SER A 330 -8.22 -29.48 -49.28
CA SER A 330 -6.89 -28.89 -49.05
C SER A 330 -6.15 -28.55 -50.36
N HIS A 331 -6.18 -29.44 -51.35
CA HIS A 331 -5.52 -29.21 -52.64
C HIS A 331 -6.17 -28.05 -53.42
N ILE A 332 -7.51 -27.95 -53.39
CA ILE A 332 -8.26 -26.89 -54.08
C ILE A 332 -7.96 -25.54 -53.41
N TYR A 333 -7.97 -25.50 -52.08
CA TYR A 333 -7.64 -24.29 -51.32
C TYR A 333 -6.22 -23.79 -51.60
N SER A 334 -5.23 -24.70 -51.63
CA SER A 334 -3.85 -24.34 -51.98
C SER A 334 -3.71 -23.82 -53.41
N CYS A 335 -4.41 -24.42 -54.38
CA CYS A 335 -4.43 -23.92 -55.77
C CYS A 335 -5.04 -22.51 -55.87
N VAL A 336 -6.08 -22.23 -55.08
CA VAL A 336 -6.74 -20.91 -55.05
C VAL A 336 -5.87 -19.85 -54.36
N GLN A 337 -5.20 -20.18 -53.25
CA GLN A 337 -4.26 -19.25 -52.60
C GLN A 337 -3.05 -18.92 -53.48
N GLN A 338 -2.57 -19.88 -54.28
CA GLN A 338 -1.48 -19.66 -55.24
C GLN A 338 -1.91 -18.89 -56.50
N HIS A 339 -3.21 -18.84 -56.80
CA HIS A 339 -3.75 -17.95 -57.82
C HIS A 339 -3.80 -16.51 -57.29
N THR A 340 -2.65 -15.84 -57.30
CA THR A 340 -2.60 -14.38 -57.18
C THR A 340 -3.38 -13.77 -58.36
N ALA A 341 -4.14 -12.71 -58.11
CA ALA A 341 -5.08 -12.05 -59.04
C ALA A 341 -4.48 -11.46 -60.35
N GLU A 342 -3.29 -11.89 -60.75
CA GLU A 342 -2.61 -11.50 -62.00
C GLU A 342 -2.64 -12.59 -63.08
N GLN A 343 -3.09 -13.81 -62.79
CA GLN A 343 -3.35 -14.80 -63.84
C GLN A 343 -4.78 -14.62 -64.36
N GLY A 344 -4.88 -13.84 -65.43
CA GLY A 344 -6.12 -13.49 -66.10
C GLY A 344 -7.02 -14.68 -66.44
N SER A 345 -8.31 -14.38 -66.55
CA SER A 345 -9.38 -15.30 -66.96
C SER A 345 -8.91 -16.35 -67.95
N THR A 346 -8.94 -17.62 -67.54
CA THR A 346 -8.86 -18.73 -68.48
C THR A 346 -10.06 -18.64 -69.40
N ASP A 347 -9.82 -18.11 -70.60
CA ASP A 347 -10.79 -17.97 -71.69
C ASP A 347 -11.28 -19.37 -72.07
N TYR A 348 -12.42 -19.76 -71.50
CA TYR A 348 -13.23 -20.87 -71.99
C TYR A 348 -13.84 -20.43 -73.33
N ARG A 349 -13.06 -20.46 -74.41
CA ARG A 349 -13.58 -20.47 -75.77
C ARG A 349 -13.60 -21.88 -76.34
N HIS A 350 -14.84 -22.31 -76.53
CA HIS A 350 -15.30 -23.53 -77.16
C HIS A 350 -14.53 -23.97 -78.42
N ARG A 351 -14.44 -25.30 -78.53
CA ARG A 351 -14.23 -26.13 -79.73
C ARG A 351 -14.76 -25.50 -81.04
N CYS A 352 -13.97 -25.65 -82.11
CA CYS A 352 -14.37 -26.44 -83.27
C CYS A 352 -13.28 -27.48 -83.54
#